data_AF-Q9HRU2-F1
#
_entry.id   AF-Q9HRU2-F1
#
_cell.length_a   1.000
_cell.length_b   1.000
_cell.length_c   1.000
_cell.angle_alpha   90.00
_cell.angle_beta   90.00
_cell.angle_gamma   90.00
#
_symmetry.space_group_name_H-M   'P 1'
#
loop_
_entity.id
_entity.type
_entity.pdbx_description
1 polymer ?
#
loop_
_entity_poly.entity_id
_entity_poly.type
_entity_poly.pdbx_seq_one_letter_code
_entity_poly.pdbx_strand_id
1 'polypeptide(L)'
;MLAAVGVSATDSVRLDDGTVVCHGHEEPAADGDRYVVGHQHPAVTISGGQRRPCFLYGPGQYDSADVLVVPAFTRLAAGTPVGTLGDGTAVSPLLAPPAGYRPIVVSNGETLGFPALGDLDGLLVGARGYET
;
A
#
# COMPACT_ATOMS: atom_id res chain seq x y z
N MET A 1 25.72 -8.75 1.25
CA MET A 1 24.79 -9.87 0.96
C MET A 1 24.32 -9.84 -0.49
N LEU A 2 23.81 -8.71 -1.02
CA LEU A 2 23.37 -8.61 -2.43
C LEU A 2 24.51 -8.62 -3.46
N ALA A 3 25.63 -7.95 -3.17
CA ALA A 3 26.80 -7.98 -4.03
C ALA A 3 27.36 -9.41 -4.25
N ALA A 4 27.19 -10.30 -3.27
CA ALA A 4 27.64 -11.69 -3.36
C ALA A 4 26.83 -12.53 -4.36
N VAL A 5 25.63 -12.07 -4.74
CA VAL A 5 24.79 -12.67 -5.79
C VAL A 5 24.77 -11.83 -7.07
N GLY A 6 25.71 -10.89 -7.21
CA GLY A 6 25.82 -10.04 -8.40
C GLY A 6 24.68 -9.02 -8.56
N VAL A 7 23.96 -8.71 -7.47
CA VAL A 7 22.87 -7.74 -7.48
C VAL A 7 23.34 -6.42 -6.89
N SER A 8 23.24 -5.35 -7.69
CA SER A 8 23.31 -3.97 -7.22
C SER A 8 21.95 -3.51 -6.72
N ALA A 9 21.92 -2.84 -5.58
CA ALA A 9 20.71 -2.23 -5.03
C ALA A 9 20.93 -0.74 -4.77
N THR A 10 19.85 0.02 -4.86
CA THR A 10 19.74 1.42 -4.48
C THR A 10 18.52 1.56 -3.58
N ASP A 11 18.53 2.52 -2.66
CA ASP A 11 17.42 2.75 -1.72
C ASP A 11 16.19 3.35 -2.43
N SER A 12 16.45 4.10 -3.52
CA SER A 12 15.42 4.63 -4.41
C SER A 12 15.94 4.79 -5.83
N VAL A 13 15.01 4.90 -6.78
CA VAL A 13 15.28 5.25 -8.19
C VAL A 13 14.17 6.17 -8.70
N ARG A 14 14.54 7.23 -9.42
CA ARG A 14 13.61 8.04 -10.21
C ARG A 14 13.68 7.61 -11.67
N LEU A 15 12.53 7.32 -12.27
CA LEU A 15 12.38 6.95 -13.67
C LEU A 15 12.21 8.19 -14.55
N ASP A 16 12.42 8.02 -15.85
CA ASP A 16 12.36 9.11 -16.85
C ASP A 16 10.98 9.80 -16.92
N ASP A 17 9.92 9.09 -16.52
CA ASP A 17 8.54 9.61 -16.50
C ASP A 17 8.19 10.38 -15.22
N GLY A 18 9.15 10.60 -14.33
CA GLY A 18 8.94 11.29 -13.05
C GLY A 18 8.50 10.38 -11.90
N THR A 19 8.33 9.07 -12.13
CA THR A 19 8.00 8.11 -11.06
C THR A 19 9.19 7.86 -10.15
N VAL A 20 8.99 7.92 -8.84
CA VAL A 20 9.97 7.53 -7.83
C VAL A 20 9.58 6.16 -7.25
N VAL A 21 10.51 5.22 -7.29
CA VAL A 21 10.37 3.90 -6.65
C VAL A 21 11.27 3.86 -5.42
N CYS A 22 10.70 3.59 -4.25
CA CYS A 22 11.45 3.47 -3.00
C CYS A 22 10.76 2.47 -2.05
N HIS A 23 11.41 2.11 -0.94
CA HIS A 23 10.81 1.17 0.02
C HIS A 23 9.55 1.76 0.68
N GLY A 24 9.57 3.04 1.06
CA GLY A 24 8.43 3.75 1.65
C GLY A 24 8.38 3.77 3.19
N HIS A 25 9.42 3.30 3.88
CA HIS A 25 9.53 3.42 5.35
C HIS A 25 10.07 4.79 5.84
N GLU A 26 10.56 5.60 4.91
CA GLU A 26 11.19 6.90 5.15
C GLU A 26 10.67 7.89 4.10
N GLU A 27 10.87 9.19 4.35
CA GLU A 27 10.57 10.22 3.34
C GLU A 27 11.41 9.97 2.08
N PRO A 28 10.80 10.06 0.87
CA PRO A 28 11.55 9.91 -0.36
C PRO A 28 12.64 10.97 -0.49
N ALA A 29 13.86 10.55 -0.85
CA ALA A 29 14.99 11.47 -1.07
C ALA A 29 14.87 12.33 -2.34
N ALA A 30 13.88 12.04 -3.21
CA ALA A 30 13.64 12.74 -4.45
C ALA A 30 12.15 13.05 -4.62
N ASP A 31 11.88 14.24 -5.15
CA ASP A 31 10.55 14.62 -5.59
C ASP A 31 10.14 13.81 -6.83
N GLY A 32 8.86 13.52 -6.97
CA GLY A 32 8.30 12.78 -8.10
C GLY A 32 6.85 13.14 -8.34
N ASP A 33 6.38 12.96 -9.58
CA ASP A 33 4.97 13.15 -9.93
C ASP A 33 4.11 11.97 -9.42
N ARG A 34 4.78 10.84 -9.17
CA ARG A 34 4.21 9.61 -8.62
C ARG A 34 5.24 8.85 -7.80
N TYR A 35 4.77 8.17 -6.76
CA TYR A 35 5.56 7.27 -5.93
C TYR A 35 5.04 5.83 -6.02
N VAL A 36 5.94 4.87 -6.21
CA VAL A 36 5.65 3.44 -6.08
C VAL A 36 6.40 2.92 -4.87
N VAL A 37 5.66 2.49 -3.84
CA VAL A 37 6.23 2.14 -2.55
C VAL A 37 5.80 0.76 -2.08
N GLY A 38 6.71 0.10 -1.37
CA GLY A 38 6.44 -1.13 -0.64
C GLY A 38 6.13 -0.85 0.82
N HIS A 39 6.80 -1.57 1.72
CA HIS A 39 6.75 -1.43 3.17
C HIS A 39 5.43 -1.88 3.82
N GLN A 40 4.31 -1.23 3.51
CA GLN A 40 3.03 -1.54 4.14
C GLN A 40 2.37 -2.81 3.61
N HIS A 41 2.54 -3.09 2.32
CA HIS A 41 2.04 -4.31 1.67
C HIS A 41 0.55 -4.58 1.97
N PRO A 42 -0.35 -3.73 1.47
CA PRO A 42 -1.75 -3.72 1.89
C PRO A 42 -2.50 -4.97 1.43
N ALA A 43 -3.49 -5.36 2.24
CA ALA A 43 -4.39 -6.45 1.96
C ALA A 43 -5.83 -6.07 2.35
N VAL A 44 -6.80 -6.54 1.57
CA VAL A 44 -8.21 -6.51 1.96
C VAL A 44 -8.54 -7.77 2.74
N THR A 45 -9.34 -7.62 3.80
CA THR A 45 -9.91 -8.76 4.52
C THR A 45 -11.26 -9.10 3.90
N ILE A 46 -11.41 -10.33 3.42
CA ILE A 46 -12.70 -10.83 2.92
C ILE A 46 -13.47 -11.57 4.03
N SER A 47 -14.76 -11.76 3.84
CA SER A 47 -15.62 -12.54 4.75
C SER A 47 -14.99 -13.89 5.06
N GLY A 48 -14.87 -14.22 6.34
CA GLY A 48 -14.12 -15.40 6.82
C GLY A 48 -12.67 -15.11 7.23
N GLY A 49 -12.25 -13.84 7.28
CA GLY A 49 -10.97 -13.41 7.87
C GLY A 49 -9.73 -13.61 6.99
N GLN A 50 -9.92 -14.14 5.77
CA GLN A 50 -8.83 -14.35 4.82
C GLN A 50 -8.34 -13.00 4.28
N ARG A 51 -7.02 -12.84 4.20
CA ARG A 51 -6.39 -11.66 3.60
C ARG A 51 -6.12 -11.90 2.12
N ARG A 52 -6.48 -10.93 1.29
CA ARG A 52 -6.17 -10.91 -0.14
C ARG A 52 -5.25 -9.71 -0.42
N PRO A 53 -4.07 -9.93 -1.01
CA PRO A 53 -3.20 -8.82 -1.38
C PRO A 53 -3.93 -7.85 -2.31
N CYS A 54 -3.70 -6.55 -2.10
CA CYS A 54 -4.26 -5.50 -2.92
C CYS A 54 -3.20 -4.42 -3.18
N PHE A 55 -3.39 -3.64 -4.22
CA PHE A 55 -2.73 -2.34 -4.31
C PHE A 55 -3.53 -1.32 -3.52
N LEU A 56 -2.87 -0.25 -3.11
CA LEU A 56 -3.52 0.89 -2.48
C LEU A 56 -3.09 2.15 -3.23
N TYR A 57 -4.05 2.79 -3.90
CA TYR A 57 -3.80 3.95 -4.77
C TYR A 57 -4.30 5.23 -4.12
N GLY A 58 -3.40 6.19 -3.90
CA GLY A 58 -3.69 7.50 -3.35
C GLY A 58 -3.45 8.59 -4.39
N PRO A 59 -4.47 9.00 -5.17
CA PRO A 59 -4.31 10.11 -6.10
C PRO A 59 -4.06 11.42 -5.33
N GLY A 60 -2.95 12.09 -5.66
CA GLY A 60 -2.55 13.36 -5.03
C GLY A 60 -2.38 13.32 -3.51
N GLN A 61 -2.14 12.15 -2.91
CA GLN A 61 -2.13 11.98 -1.45
C GLN A 61 -0.80 12.34 -0.78
N TYR A 62 0.27 12.57 -1.55
CA TYR A 62 1.58 12.96 -1.01
C TYR A 62 2.10 14.19 -1.74
N ASP A 63 2.06 15.36 -1.11
CA ASP A 63 2.47 16.65 -1.72
C ASP A 63 1.86 16.89 -3.11
N SER A 64 0.59 16.53 -3.30
CA SER A 64 -0.15 16.56 -4.58
C SER A 64 0.31 15.53 -5.63
N ALA A 65 1.28 14.67 -5.32
CA ALA A 65 1.70 13.55 -6.14
C ALA A 65 0.87 12.28 -5.86
N ASP A 66 0.82 11.41 -6.85
CA ASP A 66 0.18 10.10 -6.74
C ASP A 66 1.03 9.12 -5.92
N VAL A 67 0.39 8.25 -5.16
CA VAL A 67 1.08 7.14 -4.47
C VAL A 67 0.43 5.81 -4.82
N LEU A 68 1.25 4.84 -5.21
CA LEU A 68 0.86 3.45 -5.42
C LEU A 68 1.62 2.55 -4.45
N VAL A 69 0.90 1.98 -3.49
CA VAL A 69 1.48 0.98 -2.57
C VAL A 69 1.26 -0.41 -3.15
N VAL A 70 2.34 -1.17 -3.28
CA VAL A 70 2.28 -2.52 -3.84
C VAL A 70 2.02 -3.58 -2.77
N PRO A 71 1.27 -4.66 -3.08
CA PRO A 71 1.10 -5.78 -2.17
C PRO A 71 2.43 -6.48 -1.86
N ALA A 72 2.43 -7.31 -0.82
CA ALA A 72 3.55 -8.23 -0.59
C ALA A 72 3.73 -9.15 -1.81
N PHE A 73 4.95 -9.23 -2.32
CA PHE A 73 5.29 -10.14 -3.41
C PHE A 73 5.31 -11.61 -2.95
N THR A 74 5.56 -11.85 -1.66
CA THR A 74 5.63 -13.19 -1.07
C THR A 74 4.25 -13.69 -0.62
N ARG A 75 4.02 -15.01 -0.74
CA ARG A 75 2.83 -15.68 -0.20
C ARG A 75 2.88 -15.89 1.31
N LEU A 76 4.04 -15.69 1.94
CA LEU A 76 4.24 -15.90 3.38
C LEU A 76 3.75 -14.71 4.21
N ALA A 77 3.80 -13.49 3.65
CA ALA A 77 3.31 -12.30 4.32
C ALA A 77 1.85 -12.06 3.90
N ALA A 78 0.94 -12.13 4.87
CA ALA A 78 -0.48 -11.94 4.62
C ALA A 78 -0.87 -10.48 4.28
N GLY A 79 0.08 -9.55 4.42
CA GLY A 79 -0.14 -8.11 4.20
C GLY A 79 -0.85 -7.42 5.37
N THR A 80 -0.82 -6.09 5.34
CA THR A 80 -1.44 -5.22 6.36
C THR A 80 -2.91 -4.98 5.99
N PRO A 81 -3.88 -5.30 6.86
CA PRO A 81 -5.29 -5.03 6.59
C PRO A 81 -5.53 -3.54 6.37
N VAL A 82 -6.12 -3.17 5.24
CA VAL A 82 -6.38 -1.75 4.91
C VAL A 82 -7.27 -1.06 5.95
N GLY A 83 -8.18 -1.81 6.59
CA GLY A 83 -9.07 -1.31 7.63
C GLY A 83 -8.39 -0.96 8.96
N THR A 84 -7.12 -1.32 9.17
CA THR A 84 -6.38 -0.94 10.39
C THR A 84 -5.47 0.27 10.18
N LEU A 85 -5.29 0.72 8.94
CA LEU A 85 -4.31 1.77 8.59
C LEU A 85 -4.60 3.10 9.30
N GLY A 86 -5.88 3.42 9.53
CA GLY A 86 -6.30 4.62 10.26
C GLY A 86 -5.93 4.62 11.75
N ASP A 87 -5.65 3.47 12.34
CA ASP A 87 -5.35 3.32 13.77
C ASP A 87 -3.87 3.57 14.11
N GLY A 88 -3.14 4.27 13.25
CA GLY A 88 -1.70 4.49 13.39
C GLY A 88 -0.84 3.27 13.01
N THR A 89 -1.43 2.24 12.40
CA THR A 89 -0.67 1.10 11.86
C THR A 89 0.03 1.43 10.55
N ALA A 90 -0.38 2.52 9.88
CA ALA A 90 0.34 3.10 8.76
C ALA A 90 1.70 3.65 9.22
N VAL A 91 2.77 2.89 8.98
CA VAL A 91 4.14 3.28 9.34
C VAL A 91 4.93 3.91 8.18
N SER A 92 4.28 4.13 7.03
CA SER A 92 4.88 4.88 5.91
C SER A 92 4.49 6.35 5.99
N PRO A 93 5.43 7.31 5.86
CA PRO A 93 5.09 8.73 5.80
C PRO A 93 4.24 9.08 4.57
N LEU A 94 4.31 8.28 3.51
CA LEU A 94 3.50 8.51 2.31
C LEU A 94 2.02 8.18 2.52
N LEU A 95 1.66 7.43 3.56
CA LEU A 95 0.29 6.92 3.78
C LEU A 95 -0.52 7.68 4.84
N ALA A 96 0.04 8.72 5.45
CA ALA A 96 -0.59 9.43 6.54
C ALA A 96 -1.16 10.79 6.07
N PRO A 97 -2.50 11.02 6.11
CA PRO A 97 -3.57 10.11 6.51
C PRO A 97 -4.07 9.16 5.38
N PRO A 98 -4.54 7.93 5.71
CA PRO A 98 -4.85 6.92 4.69
C PRO A 98 -6.25 7.06 4.05
N ALA A 99 -7.08 7.99 4.52
CA ALA A 99 -8.50 8.05 4.15
C ALA A 99 -8.76 8.22 2.63
N GLY A 100 -7.90 8.96 1.92
CA GLY A 100 -8.05 9.20 0.49
C GLY A 100 -7.57 8.05 -0.42
N TYR A 101 -7.01 6.99 0.16
CA TYR A 101 -6.49 5.86 -0.59
C TYR A 101 -7.59 4.87 -1.00
N ARG A 102 -7.45 4.28 -2.19
CA ARG A 102 -8.41 3.36 -2.80
C ARG A 102 -7.79 1.97 -2.94
N PRO A 103 -8.39 0.93 -2.32
CA PRO A 103 -7.96 -0.44 -2.56
C PRO A 103 -8.24 -0.87 -4.00
N ILE A 104 -7.28 -1.58 -4.60
CA ILE A 104 -7.43 -2.18 -5.93
C ILE A 104 -7.03 -3.65 -5.84
N VAL A 105 -7.96 -4.54 -6.15
CA VAL A 105 -7.75 -6.00 -6.14
C VAL A 105 -7.65 -6.48 -7.58
N VAL A 106 -6.58 -7.21 -7.90
CA VAL A 106 -6.46 -7.92 -9.17
C VAL A 106 -6.82 -9.38 -8.96
N SER A 107 -7.85 -9.87 -9.65
CA SER A 107 -8.34 -11.24 -9.53
C SER A 107 -8.73 -11.80 -10.90
N ASN A 108 -8.19 -12.96 -11.27
CA ASN A 108 -8.50 -13.64 -12.54
C ASN A 108 -8.35 -12.74 -13.79
N GLY A 109 -7.39 -11.82 -13.78
CA GLY A 109 -7.16 -10.86 -14.87
C GLY A 109 -8.06 -9.62 -14.84
N GLU A 110 -9.01 -9.55 -13.91
CA GLU A 110 -9.86 -8.39 -13.68
C GLU A 110 -9.27 -7.47 -12.61
N THR A 111 -9.44 -6.16 -12.79
CA THR A 111 -9.05 -5.13 -11.82
C THR A 111 -10.29 -4.53 -11.17
N LEU A 112 -10.47 -4.79 -9.88
CA LEU A 112 -11.59 -4.33 -9.08
C LEU A 112 -11.14 -3.15 -8.21
N GLY A 113 -11.64 -1.96 -8.50
CA GLY A 113 -11.40 -0.76 -7.71
C GLY A 113 -12.47 -0.55 -6.65
N PHE A 114 -12.05 -0.25 -5.42
CA PHE A 114 -12.95 0.08 -4.32
C PHE A 114 -12.97 1.61 -4.08
N PRO A 115 -14.01 2.12 -3.40
CA PRO A 115 -14.04 3.50 -2.89
C PRO A 115 -12.84 3.83 -2.00
N ALA A 116 -12.67 5.12 -1.67
CA ALA A 116 -11.60 5.52 -0.77
C ALA A 116 -11.85 4.96 0.63
N LEU A 117 -10.80 4.71 1.42
CA LEU A 117 -10.93 4.11 2.75
C LEU A 117 -11.88 4.90 3.65
N GLY A 118 -11.84 6.23 3.60
CA GLY A 118 -12.78 7.08 4.33
C GLY A 118 -14.25 6.94 3.90
N ASP A 119 -14.50 6.54 2.65
CA ASP A 119 -15.86 6.24 2.16
C ASP A 119 -16.35 4.85 2.62
N LEU A 120 -15.42 4.00 3.08
CA LEU A 120 -15.67 2.63 3.53
C LEU A 120 -15.73 2.53 5.07
N ASP A 121 -15.52 3.64 5.78
CA ASP A 121 -15.58 3.68 7.24
C ASP A 121 -16.96 3.20 7.74
N GLY A 122 -16.94 2.20 8.62
CA GLY A 122 -18.14 1.53 9.13
C GLY A 122 -18.68 0.39 8.25
N LEU A 123 -18.23 0.25 6.99
CA LEU A 123 -18.54 -0.91 6.12
C LEU A 123 -17.47 -2.00 6.19
N LEU A 124 -16.23 -1.64 6.53
CA LEU A 124 -15.15 -2.58 6.79
C LEU A 124 -15.33 -3.26 8.16
N VAL A 125 -16.30 -4.16 8.27
CA VAL A 125 -16.48 -5.00 9.47
C VAL A 125 -15.38 -6.06 9.48
N GLY A 126 -14.29 -5.80 10.20
CA GLY A 126 -13.17 -6.76 10.28
C GLY A 126 -12.03 -6.47 11.26
N ALA A 127 -12.05 -5.38 12.03
CA ALA A 127 -10.99 -5.08 13.01
C ALA A 127 -11.50 -4.88 14.45
N ARG A 128 -12.81 -4.89 14.69
CA ARG A 128 -13.36 -4.98 16.05
C ARG A 128 -13.80 -6.41 16.27
N GLY A 129 -13.13 -7.10 17.17
CA GLY A 129 -13.39 -8.49 17.51
C GLY A 129 -14.88 -8.71 17.75
N TYR A 130 -15.40 -9.80 17.20
CA TYR A 130 -16.65 -10.35 17.65
C TYR A 130 -16.36 -10.99 19.01
N GLU A 131 -16.52 -10.22 20.08
CA GLU A 131 -16.60 -10.79 21.43
C GLU A 131 -17.98 -11.43 21.58
N THR A 132 -18.00 -12.76 21.67
CA THR A 132 -19.06 -13.56 22.32
C THR A 132 -18.48 -14.26 23.51
#